data_AF-A0A1V5VR91-F1
#
_entry.id   AF-A0A1V5VR91-F1
#
_cell.length_a   1.000
_cell.length_b   1.000
_cell.length_c   1.000
_cell.angle_alpha   90.00
_cell.angle_beta   90.00
_cell.angle_gamma   90.00
#
_symmetry.space_group_name_H-M   'P 1'
#
loop_
_entity.id
_entity.type
_entity.pdbx_description
1 polymer ?
#
loop_
_entity_poly.entity_id
_entity_poly.type
_entity_poly.pdbx_seq_one_letter_code
_entity_poly.pdbx_strand_id
1 'polypeptide(L)'
;MRKIFFILFIAVIASGAVFYFSKTKKTEKLIGGDKDEHGCLIAAGYSWCEVKQKCLRIWEEPCEAVTSAPTIDETEALKTAIKKALVAKHGSSANELKISVSKVVGGYAQGGASGEGGGGMWFGAKVNGQWQLVWDGNGVITCESFGSYPDFPKEMVPECYDEQSGKMKKR
;
A
#
# COMPACT_ATOMS: atom_id res chain seq x y z
N MET A 1 -43.77 -29.00 78.21
CA MET A 1 -43.30 -27.70 77.67
C MET A 1 -41.81 -27.48 77.92
N ARG A 2 -40.93 -28.39 77.46
CA ARG A 2 -39.46 -28.28 77.65
C ARG A 2 -38.67 -29.03 76.56
N LYS A 3 -39.19 -29.04 75.33
CA LYS A 3 -38.55 -29.62 74.13
C LYS A 3 -38.60 -28.71 72.89
N ILE A 4 -39.38 -27.62 72.95
CA ILE A 4 -39.56 -26.69 71.82
C ILE A 4 -38.48 -25.58 71.79
N PHE A 5 -37.91 -25.22 72.94
CA PHE A 5 -36.86 -24.18 73.01
C PHE A 5 -35.49 -24.62 72.46
N PHE A 6 -35.21 -25.92 72.35
CA PHE A 6 -33.92 -26.41 71.82
C PHE A 6 -33.87 -26.47 70.28
N ILE A 7 -35.03 -26.48 69.61
CA ILE A 7 -35.11 -26.56 68.14
C ILE A 7 -34.96 -25.16 67.51
N LEU A 8 -35.37 -24.10 68.23
CA LEU A 8 -35.27 -22.72 67.74
C LEU A 8 -33.85 -22.12 67.84
N PHE A 9 -32.94 -22.72 68.61
CA PHE A 9 -31.55 -22.24 68.70
C PHE A 9 -30.63 -22.82 67.62
N ILE A 10 -30.98 -23.97 67.01
CA ILE A 10 -30.20 -24.58 65.92
C ILE A 10 -30.49 -23.89 64.57
N ALA A 11 -31.69 -23.32 64.41
CA ALA A 11 -32.09 -22.65 63.16
C ALA A 11 -31.42 -21.27 62.93
N VAL A 12 -30.92 -20.61 63.97
CA VAL A 12 -30.25 -19.30 63.86
C VAL A 12 -28.76 -19.44 63.48
N ILE A 13 -28.15 -20.61 63.73
CA ILE A 13 -26.75 -20.87 63.35
C ILE A 13 -26.66 -21.32 61.87
N ALA A 14 -27.75 -21.86 61.31
CA ALA A 14 -27.80 -22.28 59.91
C ALA A 14 -28.00 -21.12 58.92
N SER A 15 -28.42 -19.92 59.38
CA SER A 15 -28.64 -18.74 58.53
C SER A 15 -27.47 -17.74 58.54
N GLY A 16 -26.52 -17.86 59.48
CA GLY A 16 -25.32 -17.01 59.53
C GLY A 16 -24.12 -17.50 58.68
N ALA A 17 -24.12 -18.76 58.24
CA ALA A 17 -22.99 -19.36 57.54
C ALA A 17 -23.07 -19.32 56.00
N VAL A 18 -24.14 -18.77 55.42
CA VAL A 18 -24.33 -18.74 53.96
C VAL A 18 -23.84 -17.42 53.32
N PHE A 19 -23.57 -16.38 54.12
CA PHE A 19 -23.28 -15.03 53.60
C PHE A 19 -21.80 -14.61 53.61
N TYR A 20 -20.86 -15.54 53.79
CA TYR A 20 -19.43 -15.19 53.95
C TYR A 20 -18.47 -15.93 53.00
N PHE A 21 -18.90 -16.27 51.78
CA PHE A 21 -17.98 -16.77 50.75
C PHE A 21 -18.35 -16.26 49.36
N SER A 22 -18.56 -14.96 49.20
CA SER A 22 -18.34 -14.32 47.90
C SER A 22 -16.83 -14.32 47.60
N LYS A 23 -16.33 -15.47 47.09
CA LYS A 23 -14.99 -15.55 46.50
C LYS A 23 -14.87 -14.45 45.46
N THR A 24 -14.07 -13.43 45.75
CA THR A 24 -13.50 -12.56 44.73
C THR A 24 -12.76 -13.46 43.73
N LYS A 25 -13.35 -13.72 42.56
CA LYS A 25 -12.60 -14.23 41.42
C LYS A 25 -11.56 -13.16 41.10
N LYS A 26 -10.34 -13.38 41.57
CA LYS A 26 -9.17 -12.65 41.07
C LYS A 26 -9.06 -13.05 39.60
N THR A 27 -9.55 -12.19 38.70
CA THR A 27 -9.26 -12.31 37.29
C THR A 27 -7.75 -12.12 37.17
N GLU A 28 -7.02 -13.23 37.10
CA GLU A 28 -5.62 -13.22 36.66
C GLU A 28 -5.63 -12.50 35.31
N LYS A 29 -5.21 -11.23 35.32
CA LYS A 29 -5.08 -10.43 34.11
C LYS A 29 -4.02 -11.15 33.29
N LEU A 30 -4.43 -11.89 32.27
CA LEU A 30 -3.52 -12.53 31.34
C LEU A 30 -2.55 -11.45 30.85
N ILE A 31 -1.26 -11.67 31.07
CA ILE A 31 -0.22 -10.75 30.64
C ILE A 31 -0.02 -11.01 29.14
N GLY A 32 -0.43 -10.06 28.32
CA GLY A 32 -0.34 -10.14 26.86
C GLY A 32 -1.68 -10.44 26.17
N GLY A 33 -1.68 -10.28 24.85
CA GLY A 33 -2.90 -10.37 24.04
C GLY A 33 -3.64 -9.04 23.84
N ASP A 34 -3.12 -7.94 24.41
CA ASP A 34 -3.63 -6.59 24.17
C ASP A 34 -3.55 -6.24 22.68
N LYS A 35 -4.66 -5.73 22.16
CA LYS A 35 -4.82 -5.33 20.76
C LYS A 35 -5.18 -3.85 20.66
N ASP A 36 -4.73 -3.17 19.60
CA ASP A 36 -5.21 -1.84 19.24
C ASP A 36 -6.64 -1.87 18.64
N GLU A 37 -7.18 -0.71 18.27
CA GLU A 37 -8.51 -0.54 17.66
C GLU A 37 -8.67 -1.34 16.36
N HIS A 38 -7.57 -1.64 15.68
CA HIS A 38 -7.51 -2.41 14.44
C HIS A 38 -7.26 -3.90 14.69
N GLY A 39 -7.14 -4.33 15.94
CA GLY A 39 -6.93 -5.73 16.32
C GLY A 39 -5.46 -6.18 16.31
N CYS A 40 -4.50 -5.25 16.20
CA CYS A 40 -3.07 -5.56 16.14
C CYS A 40 -2.47 -5.77 17.52
N LEU A 41 -1.66 -6.83 17.67
CA LEU A 41 -1.00 -7.18 18.93
C LEU A 41 0.17 -6.23 19.23
N ILE A 42 -0.09 -5.19 20.00
CA ILE A 42 0.87 -4.11 20.30
C ILE A 42 2.11 -4.65 21.03
N ALA A 43 1.92 -5.54 22.00
CA ALA A 43 3.02 -6.14 22.78
C ALA A 43 3.92 -7.04 21.92
N ALA A 44 3.40 -7.59 20.81
CA ALA A 44 4.18 -8.31 19.82
C ALA A 44 4.77 -7.38 18.75
N GLY A 45 4.59 -6.07 18.87
CA GLY A 45 5.13 -5.04 17.97
C GLY A 45 4.45 -4.97 16.61
N TYR A 46 3.21 -5.45 16.52
CA TYR A 46 2.38 -5.19 15.35
C TYR A 46 1.78 -3.79 15.43
N SER A 47 1.70 -3.12 14.29
CA SER A 47 1.04 -1.84 14.10
C SER A 47 0.12 -1.91 12.88
N TRP A 48 -1.03 -1.25 12.94
CA TRP A 48 -1.95 -1.19 11.81
C TRP A 48 -1.31 -0.48 10.62
N CYS A 49 -1.38 -1.10 9.45
CA CYS A 49 -0.98 -0.48 8.20
C CYS A 49 -2.20 -0.18 7.34
N GLU A 50 -2.57 1.11 7.24
CA GLU A 50 -3.74 1.56 6.47
C GLU A 50 -3.63 1.15 5.00
N VAL A 51 -2.44 1.26 4.41
CA VAL A 51 -2.27 1.01 2.97
C VAL A 51 -2.45 -0.47 2.61
N LYS A 52 -2.10 -1.37 3.53
CA LYS A 52 -2.17 -2.84 3.32
C LYS A 52 -3.35 -3.48 4.05
N GLN A 53 -4.11 -2.70 4.81
CA GLN A 53 -5.25 -3.14 5.63
C GLN A 53 -4.89 -4.38 6.49
N LYS A 54 -3.69 -4.40 7.07
CA LYS A 54 -3.21 -5.49 7.93
C LYS A 54 -2.26 -5.00 9.01
N CYS A 55 -2.17 -5.76 10.08
CA CYS A 55 -1.21 -5.57 11.15
C CYS A 55 0.19 -6.00 10.70
N LEU A 56 1.17 -5.09 10.77
CA LEU A 56 2.54 -5.32 10.33
C LEU A 56 3.55 -5.05 11.43
N ARG A 57 4.65 -5.78 11.37
CA ARG A 57 5.90 -5.40 12.00
C ARG A 57 6.73 -4.63 10.99
N ILE A 58 6.90 -3.34 11.22
CA ILE A 58 7.52 -2.42 10.23
C ILE A 58 8.95 -2.87 9.87
N TRP A 59 9.66 -3.58 10.76
CA TRP A 59 10.98 -4.14 10.50
C TRP A 59 11.00 -5.44 9.69
N GLU A 60 9.88 -6.18 9.61
CA GLU A 60 9.72 -7.35 8.76
C GLU A 60 9.15 -6.96 7.39
N GLU A 61 8.19 -6.03 7.37
CA GLU A 61 7.55 -5.51 6.17
C GLU A 61 7.19 -4.03 6.33
N PRO A 62 7.67 -3.12 5.45
CA PRO A 62 7.35 -1.70 5.53
C PRO A 62 5.87 -1.43 5.24
N CYS A 63 5.27 -0.48 5.97
CA CYS A 63 3.89 -0.01 5.74
C CYS A 63 3.84 1.03 4.61
N GLU A 64 4.31 0.64 3.44
CA GLU A 64 4.23 1.47 2.25
C GLU A 64 3.22 0.88 1.28
N ALA A 65 2.62 1.72 0.43
CA ALA A 65 1.96 1.24 -0.77
C ALA A 65 2.90 0.29 -1.49
N VAL A 66 2.37 -0.78 -2.09
CA VAL A 66 3.17 -1.75 -2.82
C VAL A 66 3.84 -1.02 -4.00
N THR A 67 4.98 -0.42 -3.73
CA THR A 67 6.04 -0.12 -4.68
C THR A 67 6.84 -1.41 -4.81
N SER A 68 6.15 -2.55 -4.93
CA SER A 68 6.79 -3.80 -5.27
C SER A 68 7.43 -3.56 -6.62
N ALA A 69 8.74 -3.78 -6.70
CA ALA A 69 9.40 -3.94 -7.98
C ALA A 69 8.50 -4.83 -8.86
N PRO A 70 8.20 -4.41 -10.10
CA PRO A 70 7.30 -5.16 -10.96
C PRO A 70 7.82 -6.59 -11.09
N THR A 71 6.90 -7.56 -11.04
CA THR A 71 7.28 -8.95 -11.33
C THR A 71 7.86 -9.04 -12.75
N ILE A 72 8.62 -10.11 -13.04
CA ILE A 72 9.15 -10.33 -14.40
C ILE A 72 8.00 -10.30 -15.42
N ASP A 73 6.88 -10.94 -15.10
CA ASP A 73 5.70 -10.98 -15.95
C ASP A 73 5.06 -9.60 -16.15
N GLU A 74 4.98 -8.78 -15.08
CA GLU A 74 4.47 -7.41 -15.19
C GLU A 74 5.40 -6.51 -16.00
N THR A 75 6.72 -6.72 -15.88
CA THR A 75 7.73 -5.99 -16.64
C THR A 75 7.64 -6.32 -18.14
N GLU A 76 7.44 -7.58 -18.50
CA GLU A 76 7.26 -7.99 -19.89
C GLU A 76 5.92 -7.49 -20.47
N ALA A 77 4.85 -7.51 -19.67
CA ALA A 77 3.57 -6.91 -20.04
C ALA A 77 3.70 -5.39 -20.30
N LEU A 78 4.42 -4.68 -19.43
CA LEU A 78 4.74 -3.26 -19.58
C LEU A 78 5.54 -3.01 -20.87
N LYS A 79 6.65 -3.72 -21.08
CA LYS A 79 7.47 -3.57 -22.30
C LYS A 79 6.65 -3.80 -23.56
N THR A 80 5.80 -4.83 -23.55
CA THR A 80 4.93 -5.18 -24.68
C THR A 80 3.92 -4.08 -24.96
N ALA A 81 3.27 -3.54 -23.91
CA ALA A 81 2.31 -2.45 -24.05
C ALA A 81 2.97 -1.17 -24.59
N ILE A 82 4.13 -0.79 -24.04
CA ILE A 82 4.89 0.38 -24.49
C ILE A 82 5.37 0.21 -25.92
N LYS A 83 5.93 -0.95 -26.28
CA LYS A 83 6.36 -1.26 -27.65
C LYS A 83 5.18 -1.13 -28.63
N LYS A 84 4.04 -1.72 -28.28
CA LYS A 84 2.82 -1.63 -29.09
C LYS A 84 2.37 -0.17 -29.29
N ALA A 85 2.40 0.64 -28.22
CA ALA A 85 2.04 2.04 -28.30
C ALA A 85 3.01 2.86 -29.16
N LEU A 86 4.32 2.61 -29.06
CA LEU A 86 5.33 3.26 -29.90
C LEU A 86 5.16 2.89 -31.38
N VAL A 87 4.88 1.62 -31.68
CA VAL A 87 4.58 1.16 -33.05
C VAL A 87 3.30 1.78 -33.60
N ALA A 88 2.26 1.92 -32.76
CA ALA A 88 1.03 2.58 -33.16
C ALA A 88 1.25 4.07 -33.48
N LYS A 89 2.14 4.75 -32.73
CA LYS A 89 2.40 6.19 -32.88
C LYS A 89 3.39 6.53 -33.99
N HIS A 90 4.47 5.74 -34.13
CA HIS A 90 5.59 6.02 -35.04
C HIS A 90 5.67 5.08 -36.25
N GLY A 91 4.81 4.07 -36.31
CA GLY A 91 4.76 3.09 -37.38
C GLY A 91 5.67 1.87 -37.18
N SER A 92 5.76 1.04 -38.22
CA SER A 92 6.39 -0.29 -38.18
C SER A 92 7.89 -0.27 -37.85
N SER A 93 8.59 0.84 -38.07
CA SER A 93 10.02 0.97 -37.73
C SER A 93 10.28 0.85 -36.23
N ALA A 94 9.28 1.19 -35.39
CA ALA A 94 9.41 1.03 -33.95
C ALA A 94 9.40 -0.45 -33.49
N ASN A 95 9.11 -1.41 -34.37
CA ASN A 95 9.18 -2.84 -34.05
C ASN A 95 10.62 -3.30 -33.77
N GLU A 96 11.61 -2.59 -34.30
CA GLU A 96 13.03 -2.91 -34.09
C GLU A 96 13.56 -2.30 -32.79
N LEU A 97 12.80 -1.41 -32.14
CA LEU A 97 13.21 -0.81 -30.87
C LEU A 97 13.23 -1.84 -29.74
N LYS A 98 14.33 -1.83 -29.00
CA LYS A 98 14.51 -2.51 -27.72
C LYS A 98 14.00 -1.61 -26.61
N ILE A 99 13.01 -2.10 -25.85
CA ILE A 99 12.43 -1.39 -24.71
C ILE A 99 13.14 -1.81 -23.43
N SER A 100 13.65 -0.83 -22.68
CA SER A 100 14.19 -0.99 -21.34
C SER A 100 13.29 -0.27 -20.33
N VAL A 101 13.11 -0.86 -19.15
CA VAL A 101 12.40 -0.23 -18.04
C VAL A 101 13.45 0.21 -17.02
N SER A 102 13.44 1.48 -16.64
CA SER A 102 14.44 2.07 -15.74
C SER A 102 13.91 2.30 -14.34
N LYS A 103 12.64 2.70 -14.20
CA LYS A 103 12.03 2.93 -12.89
C LYS A 103 10.53 2.67 -12.98
N VAL A 104 9.98 2.03 -11.96
CA VAL A 104 8.53 1.86 -11.76
C VAL A 104 8.21 2.33 -10.34
N VAL A 105 7.22 3.19 -10.21
CA VAL A 105 6.74 3.71 -8.93
C VAL A 105 5.22 3.66 -8.95
N GLY A 106 4.65 2.74 -8.18
CA GLY A 106 3.20 2.48 -8.20
C GLY A 106 2.70 2.18 -9.61
N GLY A 107 1.71 2.96 -10.07
CA GLY A 107 1.14 2.85 -11.41
C GLY A 107 1.92 3.60 -12.50
N TYR A 108 3.15 4.04 -12.26
CA TYR A 108 3.92 4.84 -13.22
C TYR A 108 5.25 4.19 -13.55
N ALA A 109 5.70 4.35 -14.79
CA ALA A 109 6.95 3.77 -15.27
C ALA A 109 7.70 4.76 -16.17
N GLN A 110 9.02 4.61 -16.20
CA GLN A 110 9.87 5.26 -17.18
C GLN A 110 10.94 4.30 -17.69
N GLY A 111 11.42 4.57 -18.90
CA GLY A 111 12.49 3.80 -19.49
C GLY A 111 12.97 4.35 -20.82
N GLY A 112 13.75 3.54 -21.53
CA GLY A 112 14.30 3.87 -22.84
C GLY A 112 13.74 2.97 -23.94
N ALA A 113 13.75 3.49 -25.16
CA ALA A 113 13.53 2.75 -26.39
C ALA A 113 14.71 3.01 -27.32
N SER A 114 15.47 1.97 -27.68
CA SER A 114 16.71 2.10 -28.47
C SER A 114 16.72 1.18 -29.68
N GLY A 115 17.15 1.66 -30.84
CA GLY A 115 17.40 0.87 -32.05
C GLY A 115 18.60 1.40 -32.84
N GLU A 116 18.82 0.86 -34.03
CA GLU A 116 19.97 1.22 -34.88
C GLU A 116 19.98 2.69 -35.30
N GLY A 117 18.80 3.32 -35.42
CA GLY A 117 18.64 4.74 -35.77
C GLY A 117 18.72 5.72 -34.60
N GLY A 118 19.11 5.26 -33.40
CA GLY A 118 19.10 6.05 -32.17
C GLY A 118 18.04 5.57 -31.17
N GLY A 119 17.87 6.31 -30.08
CA GLY A 119 16.91 5.94 -29.03
C GLY A 119 16.38 7.14 -28.27
N GLY A 120 15.23 6.97 -27.63
CA GLY A 120 14.53 8.00 -26.86
C GLY A 120 14.05 7.48 -25.52
N MET A 121 13.53 8.40 -24.72
CA MET A 121 12.92 8.10 -23.42
C MET A 121 11.43 7.88 -23.58
N TRP A 122 10.83 7.14 -22.67
CA TRP A 122 9.38 7.00 -22.57
C TRP A 122 8.91 7.06 -21.11
N PHE A 123 7.70 7.56 -20.93
CA PHE A 123 6.95 7.56 -19.68
C PHE A 123 5.64 6.80 -19.90
N GLY A 124 5.29 5.96 -18.93
CA GLY A 124 4.09 5.14 -18.94
C GLY A 124 3.27 5.29 -17.66
N ALA A 125 1.96 5.14 -17.79
CA ALA A 125 1.03 5.13 -16.66
C ALA A 125 0.07 3.95 -16.79
N LYS A 126 -0.31 3.37 -15.66
CA LYS A 126 -1.24 2.25 -15.56
C LYS A 126 -2.64 2.79 -15.29
N VAL A 127 -3.50 2.76 -16.30
CA VAL A 127 -4.89 3.21 -16.21
C VAL A 127 -5.80 1.99 -16.34
N ASN A 128 -6.71 1.78 -15.38
CA ASN A 128 -7.60 0.62 -15.33
C ASN A 128 -6.85 -0.73 -15.45
N GLY A 129 -5.67 -0.81 -14.83
CA GLY A 129 -4.82 -2.02 -14.86
C GLY A 129 -4.02 -2.21 -16.15
N GLN A 130 -4.16 -1.34 -17.15
CA GLN A 130 -3.45 -1.42 -18.42
C GLN A 130 -2.39 -0.31 -18.55
N TRP A 131 -1.19 -0.69 -18.99
CA TRP A 131 -0.12 0.26 -19.25
C TRP A 131 -0.37 1.05 -20.54
N GLN A 132 -0.24 2.35 -20.43
CA GLN A 132 -0.40 3.31 -21.52
C GLN A 132 0.86 4.17 -21.64
N LEU A 133 1.19 4.54 -22.87
CA LEU A 133 2.26 5.49 -23.16
C LEU A 133 1.76 6.91 -22.89
N VAL A 134 2.42 7.61 -21.96
CA VAL A 134 2.10 9.00 -21.60
C VAL A 134 2.88 9.97 -22.46
N TRP A 135 4.18 9.73 -22.58
CA TRP A 135 5.08 10.55 -23.36
C TRP A 135 6.23 9.71 -23.89
N ASP A 136 6.76 10.10 -25.05
CA ASP A 136 7.96 9.53 -25.62
C ASP A 136 8.71 10.58 -26.44
N GLY A 137 10.04 10.43 -26.49
CA GLY A 137 10.89 11.25 -27.33
C GLY A 137 12.28 11.53 -26.75
N ASN A 138 13.01 12.37 -27.46
CA ASN A 138 14.37 12.81 -27.12
C ASN A 138 14.42 14.28 -26.69
N GLY A 139 13.26 14.96 -26.71
CA GLY A 139 13.16 16.41 -26.60
C GLY A 139 12.65 16.89 -25.25
N VAL A 140 12.20 18.13 -25.25
CA VAL A 140 11.65 18.80 -24.07
C VAL A 140 10.29 18.20 -23.71
N ILE A 141 10.10 17.95 -22.42
CA ILE A 141 8.84 17.43 -21.88
C ILE A 141 7.87 18.58 -21.64
N THR A 142 6.72 18.59 -22.29
CA THR A 142 5.69 19.64 -22.10
C THR A 142 4.80 19.32 -20.90
N CYS A 143 4.38 20.35 -20.17
CA CYS A 143 3.52 20.17 -18.98
C CYS A 143 2.16 19.55 -19.34
N GLU A 144 1.63 19.86 -20.52
CA GLU A 144 0.35 19.33 -21.00
C GLU A 144 0.36 17.81 -21.20
N SER A 145 1.52 17.23 -21.52
CA SER A 145 1.68 15.78 -21.69
C SER A 145 1.30 14.98 -20.43
N PHE A 146 1.31 15.63 -19.27
CA PHE A 146 0.97 15.02 -17.97
C PHE A 146 -0.32 15.57 -17.36
N GLY A 147 -1.09 16.39 -18.08
CA GLY A 147 -2.32 16.99 -17.57
C GLY A 147 -3.37 15.97 -17.10
N SER A 148 -3.42 14.81 -17.76
CA SER A 148 -4.29 13.68 -17.40
C SER A 148 -3.75 12.82 -16.24
N TYR A 149 -2.53 13.10 -15.78
CA TYR A 149 -1.82 12.32 -14.77
C TYR A 149 -1.26 13.26 -13.67
N PRO A 150 -2.13 13.91 -12.88
CA PRO A 150 -1.70 14.87 -11.85
C PRO A 150 -0.78 14.23 -10.80
N ASP A 151 -0.97 12.93 -10.52
CA ASP A 151 -0.17 12.18 -9.55
C ASP A 151 1.11 11.57 -10.16
N PHE A 152 1.44 11.90 -11.43
CA PHE A 152 2.65 11.38 -12.05
C PHE A 152 3.89 11.86 -11.27
N PRO A 153 4.74 10.95 -10.76
CA PRO A 153 5.80 11.29 -9.82
C PRO A 153 6.69 12.44 -10.27
N LYS A 154 6.79 13.47 -9.42
CA LYS A 154 7.68 14.62 -9.63
C LYS A 154 9.15 14.21 -9.66
N GLU A 155 9.52 13.09 -9.06
CA GLU A 155 10.87 12.54 -9.13
C GLU A 155 11.23 11.98 -10.52
N MET A 156 10.24 11.60 -11.32
CA MET A 156 10.45 11.17 -12.70
C MET A 156 10.44 12.36 -13.65
N VAL A 157 9.55 13.32 -13.42
CA VAL A 157 9.44 14.56 -14.22
C VAL A 157 9.37 15.76 -13.26
N PRO A 158 10.52 16.28 -12.81
CA PRO A 158 10.57 17.38 -11.83
C PRO A 158 10.22 18.73 -12.47
N GLU A 159 10.57 18.89 -13.74
CA GLU A 159 10.34 20.10 -14.50
C GLU A 159 9.72 19.75 -15.85
N CYS A 160 8.89 20.65 -16.35
CA CYS A 160 8.28 20.57 -17.66
C CYS A 160 8.27 21.95 -18.31
N TYR A 161 8.21 21.97 -19.62
CA TYR A 161 8.06 23.19 -20.40
C TYR A 161 6.59 23.56 -20.51
N ASP A 162 6.27 24.78 -20.09
CA ASP A 162 4.96 25.36 -20.31
C ASP A 162 5.00 26.24 -21.56
N GLU A 163 4.30 25.77 -22.59
CA GLU A 163 4.24 26.44 -23.89
C GLU A 163 3.53 27.79 -23.81
N GLN A 164 2.59 27.97 -22.88
CA GLN A 164 1.83 29.21 -22.74
C GLN A 164 2.71 30.34 -22.19
N SER A 165 3.57 30.03 -21.23
CA SER A 165 4.50 31.01 -20.65
C SER A 165 5.87 31.03 -21.34
N GLY A 166 6.16 30.04 -22.18
CA GLY A 166 7.46 29.87 -22.85
C GLY A 166 8.60 29.56 -21.88
N LYS A 167 8.30 28.96 -20.73
CA LYS A 167 9.27 28.75 -19.64
C LYS A 167 9.20 27.35 -19.07
N MET A 168 10.33 26.91 -18.55
CA MET A 168 10.38 25.73 -17.67
C MET A 168 9.69 26.04 -16.35
N LYS A 169 8.84 25.13 -15.90
CA LYS A 169 8.14 25.17 -14.62
C LYS A 169 8.39 23.87 -13.86
N LYS A 170 8.47 23.98 -12.53
CA LYS A 170 8.45 22.82 -11.64
C LYS A 170 7.03 22.25 -11.60
N ARG A 171 6.93 20.92 -11.67
CA ARG A 171 5.65 20.21 -11.54
C ARG A 171 5.21 20.11 -10.08
#